data_AF-A0A3M2DSZ5-F1
#
_entry.id   AF-A0A3M2DSZ5-F1
#
_cell.length_a   1.000
_cell.length_b   1.000
_cell.length_c   1.000
_cell.angle_alpha   90.00
_cell.angle_beta   90.00
_cell.angle_gamma   90.00
#
_symmetry.space_group_name_H-M   'P 1'
#
loop_
_entity.id
_entity.type
_entity.pdbx_description
1 polymer ?
#
loop_
_entity_poly.entity_id
_entity_poly.type
_entity_poly.pdbx_seq_one_letter_code
_entity_poly.pdbx_strand_id
1 'polypeptide(L)'
;MTATAARALLAELLAATPPPPAPGTDANDVVETAARFVAARERPFASLRALMERDPALLVGDADSARLVAELRERDAGWSAAMKQARVQLSERMASVRRAQRPRGGIRHGR
;
A
#
# COMPACT_ATOMS: atom_id res chain seq x y z
N MET A 1 0.90 -18.05 26.14
CA MET A 1 1.95 -17.07 25.76
C MET A 1 1.89 -16.65 24.28
N THR A 2 1.25 -17.42 23.40
CA THR A 2 1.25 -17.19 21.94
C THR A 2 0.33 -16.04 21.49
N ALA A 3 -0.86 -15.88 22.10
CA ALA A 3 -1.83 -14.84 21.71
C ALA A 3 -1.29 -13.41 21.90
N THR A 4 -0.55 -13.17 22.99
CA THR A 4 0.14 -11.89 23.25
C THR A 4 1.20 -11.60 22.19
N ALA A 5 1.96 -12.60 21.75
CA ALA A 5 2.97 -12.46 20.70
C ALA A 5 2.33 -12.15 19.33
N ALA A 6 1.21 -12.82 19.00
CA ALA A 6 0.48 -12.53 17.78
C ALA A 6 -0.10 -11.10 17.76
N ARG A 7 -0.64 -10.65 18.91
CA ARG A 7 -1.12 -9.27 19.08
C ARG A 7 0.00 -8.24 18.94
N ALA A 8 1.18 -8.51 19.51
CA ALA A 8 2.35 -7.65 19.34
C ALA A 8 2.74 -7.51 17.87
N LEU A 9 2.76 -8.62 17.13
CA LEU A 9 3.07 -8.61 15.69
C LEU A 9 2.00 -7.87 14.86
N LEU A 10 0.73 -7.98 15.22
CA LEU A 10 -0.35 -7.17 14.63
C LEU A 10 -0.15 -5.67 14.91
N ALA A 11 0.22 -5.31 16.13
CA ALA A 11 0.53 -3.93 16.49
C ALA A 11 1.78 -3.41 15.75
N GLU A 12 2.82 -4.23 15.57
CA GLU A 12 3.99 -3.92 14.77
C GLU A 12 3.63 -3.72 13.29
N LEU A 13 2.79 -4.58 12.72
CA LEU A 13 2.27 -4.41 11.36
C LEU A 13 1.52 -3.08 11.20
N LEU A 14 0.70 -2.73 12.19
CA LEU A 14 -0.08 -1.50 12.17
C LEU A 14 0.83 -0.28 12.31
N ALA A 15 1.82 -0.33 13.19
CA ALA A 15 2.82 0.74 13.36
C ALA A 15 3.68 0.91 12.10
N ALA A 16 4.03 -0.19 11.43
CA ALA A 16 4.72 -0.17 10.16
C ALA A 16 3.86 0.37 9.01
N THR A 17 2.52 0.36 9.14
CA THR A 17 1.60 0.84 8.10
C THR A 17 1.16 2.28 8.42
N PRO A 18 1.77 3.32 7.83
CA PRO A 18 1.38 4.70 8.08
C PRO A 18 -0.08 4.96 7.68
N PRO A 19 -0.71 6.03 8.20
CA PRO A 19 -2.02 6.45 7.70
C PRO A 19 -1.98 6.68 6.19
N PRO A 20 -3.07 6.42 5.46
CA PRO A 20 -3.12 6.66 4.03
C PRO A 20 -2.88 8.15 3.74
N PRO A 21 -2.22 8.47 2.62
CA PRO A 21 -1.89 9.85 2.27
C PRO A 21 -3.15 10.65 1.98
N ALA A 22 -3.10 11.95 2.25
CA ALA A 22 -4.22 12.85 1.99
C ALA A 22 -4.48 12.95 0.47
N PRO A 23 -5.74 13.24 0.05
CA PRO A 23 -6.05 13.53 -1.35
C PRO A 23 -5.14 14.65 -1.88
N GLY A 24 -4.59 14.47 -3.08
CA GLY A 24 -3.70 15.45 -3.72
C GLY A 24 -2.22 15.32 -3.36
N THR A 25 -1.83 14.35 -2.51
CA THR A 25 -0.41 13.98 -2.32
C THR A 25 0.20 13.59 -3.68
N ASP A 26 1.46 14.00 -3.93
CA ASP A 26 2.12 13.69 -5.20
C ASP A 26 2.23 12.17 -5.42
N ALA A 27 1.95 11.74 -6.64
CA ALA A 27 1.92 10.33 -6.98
C ALA A 27 3.26 9.62 -6.77
N ASN A 28 4.41 10.30 -6.93
CA ASN A 28 5.72 9.72 -6.65
C ASN A 28 5.90 9.50 -5.14
N ASP A 29 5.52 10.46 -4.31
CA ASP A 29 5.61 10.37 -2.85
C ASP A 29 4.73 9.23 -2.31
N VAL A 30 3.54 9.05 -2.90
CA VAL A 30 2.65 7.92 -2.58
C VAL A 30 3.34 6.59 -2.88
N VAL A 31 3.95 6.44 -4.06
CA VAL A 31 4.65 5.21 -4.47
C VAL A 31 5.88 4.94 -3.60
N GLU A 32 6.69 5.96 -3.33
CA GLU A 32 7.89 5.82 -2.49
C GLU A 32 7.52 5.44 -1.05
N THR A 33 6.50 6.09 -0.49
CA THR A 33 6.02 5.77 0.86
C THR A 33 5.43 4.36 0.90
N ALA A 34 4.70 3.96 -0.13
CA ALA A 34 4.20 2.59 -0.26
C ALA A 34 5.31 1.55 -0.26
N ALA A 35 6.37 1.76 -1.05
CA ALA A 35 7.51 0.86 -1.09
C ALA A 35 8.19 0.72 0.29
N ARG A 36 8.36 1.83 1.01
CA ARG A 36 8.97 1.84 2.35
C ARG A 36 8.20 1.02 3.36
N PHE A 37 6.89 1.23 3.48
CA PHE A 37 6.12 0.50 4.49
C PHE A 37 5.89 -0.96 4.12
N VAL A 38 5.78 -1.30 2.82
CA VAL A 38 5.67 -2.69 2.38
C VAL A 38 6.90 -3.48 2.82
N ALA A 39 8.11 -2.92 2.61
CA ALA A 39 9.34 -3.52 3.10
C ALA A 39 9.36 -3.65 4.63
N ALA A 40 8.92 -2.61 5.36
CA ALA A 40 8.86 -2.64 6.82
C ALA A 40 7.89 -3.71 7.39
N ARG A 41 6.84 -4.07 6.63
CA ARG A 41 5.85 -5.09 7.03
C ARG A 41 6.32 -6.53 6.84
N GLU A 42 7.36 -6.78 6.04
CA GLU A 42 7.75 -8.15 5.66
C GLU A 42 8.06 -9.02 6.88
N ARG A 43 8.91 -8.53 7.79
CA ARG A 43 9.31 -9.27 9.00
C ARG A 43 8.13 -9.58 9.93
N PRO A 44 7.33 -8.60 10.39
CA PRO A 44 6.24 -8.89 11.31
C PRO A 44 5.14 -9.72 10.64
N PHE A 45 4.92 -9.58 9.33
CA PHE A 45 4.01 -10.44 8.57
C PHE A 45 4.47 -11.89 8.53
N ALA A 46 5.75 -12.14 8.20
CA ALA A 46 6.33 -13.48 8.17
C ALA A 46 6.28 -14.14 9.55
N SER A 47 6.56 -13.38 10.61
CA SER A 47 6.50 -13.86 11.99
C SER A 47 5.07 -14.20 12.42
N LEU A 48 4.09 -13.35 12.07
CA LEU A 48 2.68 -13.59 12.39
C LEU A 48 2.17 -14.83 11.65
N ARG A 49 2.53 -14.97 10.37
CA ARG A 49 2.19 -16.14 9.56
C ARG A 49 2.73 -17.43 10.19
N ALA A 50 4.01 -17.44 10.60
CA ALA A 50 4.61 -18.60 11.24
C ALA A 50 3.92 -18.99 12.57
N LEU A 51 3.41 -18.01 13.33
CA LEU A 51 2.62 -18.29 14.52
C LEU A 51 1.25 -18.89 14.18
N MET A 52 0.56 -18.33 13.18
CA MET A 52 -0.75 -18.83 12.75
C MET A 52 -0.69 -20.22 12.10
N GLU A 53 0.41 -20.54 11.40
CA GLU A 53 0.64 -21.89 10.85
C GLU A 53 0.82 -22.94 11.96
N ARG A 54 1.40 -22.55 13.11
CA ARG A 54 1.56 -23.42 14.28
C ARG A 54 0.27 -23.56 15.07
N ASP A 55 -0.53 -22.49 15.14
CA ASP A 55 -1.80 -22.46 15.85
C ASP A 55 -2.84 -21.63 15.05
N PRO A 56 -3.69 -22.27 14.25
CA PRO A 56 -4.70 -21.58 13.45
C PRO A 56 -5.78 -20.89 14.29
N ALA A 57 -5.99 -21.32 15.53
CA ALA A 57 -7.00 -20.77 16.44
C ALA A 57 -6.46 -19.60 17.28
N LEU A 58 -5.20 -19.22 17.08
CA LEU A 58 -4.45 -18.27 17.91
C LEU A 58 -5.12 -16.91 18.13
N LEU A 59 -5.92 -16.45 17.16
CA LEU A 59 -6.61 -15.15 17.18
C LEU A 59 -8.12 -15.29 17.41
N VAL A 60 -8.65 -16.51 17.51
CA VAL A 60 -10.08 -16.76 17.65
C VAL A 60 -10.54 -16.31 19.04
N GLY A 61 -11.54 -15.43 19.07
CA GLY A 61 -12.10 -14.88 20.31
C GLY A 61 -11.26 -13.77 20.96
N ASP A 62 -10.11 -13.38 20.39
CA ASP A 62 -9.32 -12.26 20.90
C ASP A 62 -9.80 -10.93 20.32
N ALA A 63 -10.64 -10.22 21.07
CA ALA A 63 -11.25 -8.95 20.64
C ALA A 63 -10.21 -7.88 20.27
N ASP A 64 -9.08 -7.83 20.98
CA ASP A 64 -8.01 -6.87 20.68
C ASP A 64 -7.34 -7.16 19.33
N SER A 65 -7.06 -8.42 19.05
CA SER A 65 -6.51 -8.83 17.75
C SER A 65 -7.51 -8.58 16.63
N ALA A 66 -8.80 -8.83 16.86
CA ALA A 66 -9.85 -8.51 15.90
C ALA A 66 -9.91 -7.00 15.58
N ARG A 67 -9.77 -6.14 16.61
CA ARG A 67 -9.68 -4.68 16.43
C ARG A 67 -8.46 -4.28 15.59
N LEU A 68 -7.28 -4.81 15.91
CA LEU A 68 -6.05 -4.51 15.17
C LEU A 68 -6.13 -4.95 13.70
N VAL A 69 -6.71 -6.13 13.45
CA VAL A 69 -6.94 -6.63 12.07
C VAL A 69 -7.92 -5.72 11.32
N ALA A 70 -8.99 -5.25 11.96
CA ALA A 70 -9.93 -4.32 11.34
C ALA A 70 -9.25 -3.01 10.95
N GLU A 71 -8.45 -2.43 11.85
CA GLU A 71 -7.72 -1.19 11.60
C GLU A 71 -6.68 -1.35 10.47
N LEU A 72 -5.95 -2.46 10.45
CA LEU A 72 -5.02 -2.80 9.37
C LEU A 72 -5.75 -2.87 8.02
N ARG A 73 -6.90 -3.54 7.97
CA ARG A 73 -7.71 -3.64 6.74
C ARG A 73 -8.19 -2.29 6.26
N GLU A 74 -8.61 -1.41 7.16
CA GLU A 74 -9.02 -0.06 6.82
C GLU A 74 -7.87 0.77 6.26
N ARG A 75 -6.68 0.72 6.88
CA ARG A 75 -5.47 1.38 6.34
C ARG A 75 -5.07 0.81 4.99
N ASP A 76 -5.12 -0.50 4.81
CA ASP A 76 -4.79 -1.17 3.54
C ASP A 76 -5.77 -0.77 2.43
N ALA A 77 -7.06 -0.62 2.75
CA ALA A 77 -8.06 -0.11 1.82
C ALA A 77 -7.76 1.35 1.41
N GLY A 78 -7.41 2.21 2.37
CA GLY A 78 -7.02 3.60 2.11
C GLY A 78 -5.78 3.70 1.22
N TRP A 79 -4.75 2.90 1.50
CA TRP A 79 -3.54 2.83 0.67
C TRP A 79 -3.80 2.29 -0.72
N SER A 80 -4.68 1.29 -0.85
CA SER A 80 -5.09 0.76 -2.15
C SER A 80 -5.77 1.83 -3.00
N ALA A 81 -6.64 2.65 -2.40
CA ALA A 81 -7.28 3.77 -3.08
C ALA A 81 -6.26 4.85 -3.49
N ALA A 82 -5.34 5.22 -2.60
CA ALA A 82 -4.28 6.18 -2.89
C ALA A 82 -3.36 5.71 -4.03
N MET A 83 -2.93 4.44 -4.01
CA MET A 83 -2.10 3.86 -5.08
C MET A 83 -2.84 3.82 -6.42
N LYS A 84 -4.14 3.54 -6.42
CA LYS A 84 -4.97 3.60 -7.63
C LYS A 84 -4.99 5.02 -8.21
N GLN A 85 -5.17 6.04 -7.36
CA GLN A 85 -5.14 7.44 -7.79
C GLN A 85 -3.77 7.86 -8.30
N ALA A 86 -2.69 7.52 -7.59
CA ALA A 86 -1.32 7.80 -8.00
C ALA A 86 -1.02 7.19 -9.39
N ARG A 87 -1.45 5.95 -9.63
CA ARG A 87 -1.31 5.28 -10.94
C ARG A 87 -2.03 6.03 -12.07
N VAL A 88 -3.22 6.57 -11.81
CA VAL A 88 -3.97 7.38 -12.78
C VAL A 88 -3.18 8.64 -13.11
N GLN A 89 -2.75 9.40 -12.10
CA GLN A 89 -1.99 10.63 -12.29
C GLN A 89 -0.68 10.39 -13.07
N LEU A 90 0.07 9.34 -12.74
CA LEU A 90 1.30 8.99 -13.47
C LEU A 90 1.00 8.61 -14.92
N SER A 91 -0.08 7.89 -15.18
CA SER A 91 -0.50 7.53 -16.54
C SER A 91 -0.85 8.77 -17.37
N GLU A 92 -1.53 9.75 -16.77
CA GLU A 92 -1.87 11.02 -17.41
C GLU A 92 -0.63 11.88 -17.71
N ARG A 93 0.33 11.91 -16.77
CA ARG A 93 1.64 12.56 -16.96
C ARG A 93 2.37 11.94 -18.16
N MET A 94 2.46 10.61 -18.20
CA MET A 94 3.10 9.88 -19.31
C MET A 94 2.40 10.10 -20.65
N ALA A 95 1.06 10.12 -20.68
CA ALA A 95 0.30 10.42 -21.89
C ALA A 95 0.55 11.85 -22.39
N SER A 96 0.69 12.81 -21.48
CA SER A 96 0.98 14.21 -21.81
C SER A 96 2.40 14.38 -22.37
N VAL A 97 3.40 13.73 -21.75
CA VAL A 97 4.78 13.69 -22.27
C VAL A 97 4.82 13.08 -23.67
N ARG A 98 4.15 11.93 -23.89
CA ARG A 98 4.06 11.31 -25.21
C ARG A 98 3.41 12.21 -26.26
N ARG A 99 2.37 12.98 -25.89
CA ARG A 99 1.73 13.95 -26.80
C ARG A 99 2.68 15.11 -27.14
N ALA A 100 3.42 15.63 -26.17
CA ALA A 100 4.39 16.71 -26.39
C ALA A 100 5.58 16.26 -27.24
N GLN A 101 5.97 14.98 -27.14
CA GLN A 101 7.06 14.38 -27.92
C GLN A 101 6.66 13.97 -29.34
N ARG A 102 5.37 14.00 -29.71
CA ARG A 102 4.97 13.75 -31.09
C ARG A 102 5.48 14.90 -31.96
N PRO A 103 6.43 14.65 -32.89
CA PRO A 103 6.87 15.70 -33.79
C PRO A 103 5.68 16.18 -34.62
N ARG A 104 5.58 17.50 -34.84
CA ARG A 104 4.66 18.14 -35.80
C ARG A 104 4.99 17.79 -37.27
N GLY A 105 5.43 16.56 -37.53
CA GLY A 105 5.91 16.06 -38.81
C GLY A 105 4.75 15.60 -39.68
N GLY A 106 4.21 16.51 -40.48
CA GLY A 106 3.23 16.17 -41.50
C GLY A 106 2.59 17.35 -42.24
N ILE A 107 3.21 18.53 -42.28
CA ILE A 107 2.90 19.49 -43.34
C ILE A 107 3.49 18.89 -44.62
N ARG A 108 2.68 18.12 -45.35
CA ARG A 108 2.93 17.84 -46.77
C ARG A 108 2.88 19.18 -47.50
N HIS A 109 4.04 19.79 -47.74
CA HIS A 109 4.18 20.75 -48.82
C HIS A 109 3.97 19.99 -50.14
N GLY A 110 3.16 20.60 -51.00
CA GLY A 110 2.64 19.98 -52.21
C GLY A 110 3.70 19.70 -53.27
N ARG A 111 3.30 18.85 -54.21
CA ARG A 111 3.29 19.12 -55.64
C ARG A 111 2.27 18.22 -56.30
#